data_AF-C9R7L7-F1
#
_entry.id   AF-C9R7L7-F1
#
_cell.length_a   1.000
_cell.length_b   1.000
_cell.length_c   1.000
_cell.angle_alpha   90.00
_cell.angle_beta   90.00
_cell.angle_gamma   90.00
#
_symmetry.space_group_name_H-M   'P 1'
#
loop_
_entity.id
_entity.type
_entity.pdbx_description
1 polymer ?
#
loop_
_entity_poly.entity_id
_entity_poly.type
_entity_poly.pdbx_seq_one_letter_code
_entity_poly.pdbx_strand_id
1 'polypeptide(L)'
;MLKGLIAEALTLPEELEKFLLEAGEVKARLAKVEEARKAREIEALKHAASNGKNEAERKAAMASFLASDPEYQHLSQEERRAKARLQELEAAVEVVKARVKLTRELLHLAAKAIEANHKEALEAFGLEVTEPRQEAKKNGVWEADWTWVRGEVTGVERGKKEGVVKVRITTPEGNEREVYANNSLADKFKAKLGEKVAVKAKKLDSGNYLAVAVD
;
A
#
# COMPACT_ATOMS: atom_id res chain seq x y z
N MET A 1 2.62 -16.41 5.11
CA MET A 1 3.03 -15.97 3.76
C MET A 1 2.83 -14.47 3.57
N LEU A 2 1.67 -13.91 3.96
CA LEU A 2 1.36 -12.47 3.78
C LEU A 2 2.40 -11.51 4.41
N LYS A 3 2.89 -11.78 5.63
CA LYS A 3 3.92 -10.96 6.28
C LYS A 3 5.21 -10.86 5.43
N GLY A 4 5.59 -11.94 4.75
CA GLY A 4 6.73 -11.96 3.84
C GLY A 4 6.49 -11.12 2.59
N LEU A 5 5.30 -11.23 1.97
CA LEU A 5 4.92 -10.41 0.82
C LEU A 5 4.88 -8.91 1.16
N ILE A 6 4.41 -8.54 2.35
CA ILE A 6 4.41 -7.15 2.82
C ILE A 6 5.86 -6.65 3.00
N ALA A 7 6.73 -7.46 3.63
CA ALA A 7 8.14 -7.10 3.79
C ALA A 7 8.85 -6.95 2.43
N GLU A 8 8.59 -7.85 1.48
CA GLU A 8 9.11 -7.73 0.11
C GLU A 8 8.55 -6.50 -0.61
N ALA A 9 7.26 -6.18 -0.47
CA ALA A 9 6.67 -5.00 -1.09
C ALA A 9 7.26 -3.68 -0.58
N LEU A 10 7.75 -3.65 0.65
CA LEU A 10 8.43 -2.48 1.22
C LEU A 10 9.89 -2.38 0.77
N THR A 11 10.58 -3.51 0.62
CA THR A 11 12.03 -3.55 0.38
C THR A 11 12.41 -3.56 -1.11
N LEU A 12 11.64 -4.24 -1.95
CA LEU A 12 11.94 -4.34 -3.39
C LEU A 12 11.96 -2.99 -4.13
N PRO A 13 11.11 -1.99 -3.82
CA PRO A 13 11.22 -0.67 -4.44
C PRO A 13 12.55 0.03 -4.12
N GLU A 14 13.02 -0.05 -2.87
CA GLU A 14 14.31 0.53 -2.47
C GLU A 14 15.48 -0.19 -3.14
N GLU A 15 15.40 -1.51 -3.27
CA GLU A 15 16.38 -2.32 -3.99
C GLU A 15 16.41 -1.96 -5.48
N LEU A 16 15.24 -1.79 -6.10
CA LEU A 16 15.11 -1.38 -7.50
C LEU A 16 15.71 0.01 -7.73
N GLU A 17 15.44 0.96 -6.84
CA GLU A 17 15.99 2.32 -6.92
C GLU A 17 17.52 2.29 -6.86
N LYS A 18 18.11 1.52 -5.93
CA LYS A 18 19.57 1.36 -5.83
C LYS A 18 20.18 0.84 -7.13
N PHE A 19 19.61 -0.22 -7.72
CA PHE A 19 20.12 -0.76 -8.98
C PHE A 19 19.97 0.21 -10.15
N LEU A 20 18.86 0.96 -10.21
CA LEU A 20 18.64 1.96 -11.25
C LEU A 20 19.63 3.13 -11.14
N LEU A 21 19.88 3.61 -9.92
CA LEU A 21 20.87 4.66 -9.67
C LEU A 21 22.27 4.20 -10.06
N GLU A 22 22.69 3.02 -9.61
CA GLU A 22 24.00 2.46 -9.95
C GLU A 22 24.14 2.25 -11.47
N ALA A 23 23.10 1.74 -12.14
CA ALA A 23 23.10 1.59 -13.60
C ALA A 23 23.24 2.95 -14.31
N GLY A 24 22.59 4.00 -13.80
CA GLY A 24 22.72 5.36 -14.30
C GLY A 24 24.16 5.90 -14.17
N GLU A 25 24.78 5.69 -13.01
CA GLU A 25 26.18 6.08 -12.77
C GLU A 25 27.16 5.35 -13.70
N VAL A 26 26.97 4.03 -13.87
CA VAL A 26 27.79 3.22 -14.77
C VAL A 26 27.60 3.65 -16.22
N LYS A 27 26.38 3.97 -16.67
CA LYS A 27 26.13 4.52 -18.02
C LYS A 27 26.84 5.85 -18.22
N ALA A 28 26.75 6.76 -17.25
CA ALA A 28 27.42 8.05 -17.32
C ALA A 28 28.96 7.89 -17.36
N ARG A 29 29.51 6.97 -16.58
CA ARG A 29 30.96 6.65 -16.63
C ARG A 29 31.34 6.04 -17.97
N LEU A 30 30.54 5.10 -18.50
CA LEU A 30 30.81 4.47 -19.78
C LEU A 30 30.87 5.49 -20.92
N ALA A 31 29.95 6.46 -20.95
CA ALA A 31 29.96 7.53 -21.95
C ALA A 31 31.27 8.33 -21.92
N LYS A 32 31.76 8.70 -20.73
CA LYS A 32 33.04 9.41 -20.57
C LYS A 32 34.24 8.57 -21.04
N VAL A 33 34.25 7.27 -20.71
CA VAL A 33 35.32 6.36 -21.16
C VAL A 33 35.29 6.19 -22.67
N GLU A 34 34.11 6.05 -23.29
CA GLU A 34 33.97 5.94 -24.74
C GLU A 34 34.41 7.23 -25.46
N GLU A 35 34.11 8.41 -24.92
CA GLU A 35 34.61 9.69 -25.44
C GLU A 35 36.14 9.79 -25.36
N ALA A 36 36.73 9.48 -24.20
CA ALA A 36 38.17 9.49 -24.01
C ALA A 36 38.87 8.48 -24.94
N ARG A 37 38.29 7.30 -25.11
CA ARG A 37 38.79 6.26 -26.03
C ARG A 37 38.75 6.73 -27.48
N LYS A 38 37.65 7.36 -27.91
CA LYS A 38 37.53 7.95 -29.26
C LYS A 38 38.55 9.05 -29.49
N ALA A 39 38.85 9.87 -28.49
CA ALA A 39 39.90 10.89 -28.61
C ALA A 39 41.27 10.27 -28.93
N ARG A 40 41.63 9.17 -28.25
CA ARG A 40 42.85 8.40 -28.53
C ARG A 40 42.82 7.72 -29.91
N GLU A 41 41.67 7.22 -30.35
CA GLU A 41 41.52 6.67 -31.71
C GLU A 41 41.71 7.75 -32.79
N ILE A 42 41.26 8.98 -32.56
CA ILE A 42 41.50 10.11 -33.47
C ILE A 42 42.99 10.45 -33.54
N GLU A 43 43.71 10.43 -32.41
CA GLU A 43 45.17 10.62 -32.39
C GLU A 43 45.89 9.51 -33.16
N ALA A 44 45.48 8.26 -32.97
CA ALA A 44 46.02 7.12 -33.70
C ALA A 44 45.74 7.22 -35.21
N LEU A 45 44.57 7.71 -35.61
CA LEU A 45 44.22 7.96 -37.02
C LEU A 45 45.11 9.05 -37.63
N LYS A 46 45.37 10.14 -36.91
CA LYS A 46 46.31 11.20 -37.34
C LYS A 46 47.72 10.64 -37.50
N HIS A 47 48.19 9.84 -36.54
CA HIS A 47 49.49 9.19 -36.61
C HIS A 47 49.60 8.22 -37.79
N ALA A 48 48.56 7.43 -38.05
CA ALA A 48 48.50 6.49 -39.15
C ALA A 48 48.49 7.19 -40.52
N ALA A 49 47.80 8.33 -40.65
CA ALA A 49 47.76 9.11 -41.88
C ALA A 49 49.15 9.58 -42.33
N SER A 50 50.08 9.79 -41.40
CA SER A 50 51.47 10.22 -41.67
C SER A 50 52.46 9.06 -41.88
N ASN A 51 52.08 7.81 -41.58
CA ASN A 51 53.03 6.69 -41.45
C ASN A 51 52.75 5.47 -42.36
N GLY A 52 51.84 5.56 -43.33
CA GLY A 52 51.57 4.47 -44.28
C GLY A 52 51.28 4.94 -45.70
N LYS A 53 51.85 4.25 -46.69
CA LYS A 53 51.70 4.58 -48.12
C LYS A 53 50.43 3.98 -48.73
N ASN A 54 49.91 2.91 -48.14
CA ASN A 54 48.68 2.23 -48.54
C ASN A 54 47.75 2.00 -47.32
N GLU A 55 46.53 1.53 -47.56
CA GLU A 55 45.54 1.34 -46.49
C GLU A 55 45.94 0.27 -45.46
N ALA A 56 46.62 -0.80 -45.89
CA ALA A 56 47.07 -1.87 -45.00
C ALA A 56 48.14 -1.38 -44.02
N GLU A 57 49.12 -0.62 -44.51
CA GLU A 57 50.17 0.00 -43.68
C GLU A 57 49.59 1.02 -42.70
N ARG A 58 48.61 1.82 -43.12
CA ARG A 58 47.94 2.77 -42.22
C ARG A 58 47.16 2.06 -41.10
N LYS A 59 46.46 0.97 -41.42
CA LYS A 59 45.78 0.14 -40.40
C LYS A 59 46.76 -0.50 -39.43
N ALA A 60 47.90 -1.00 -39.91
CA ALA A 60 48.95 -1.57 -39.07
C ALA A 60 49.58 -0.50 -38.16
N ALA A 61 49.88 0.69 -38.69
CA ALA A 61 50.44 1.80 -37.92
C ALA A 61 49.47 2.28 -36.82
N MET A 62 48.17 2.35 -37.12
CA MET A 62 47.14 2.68 -36.14
C MET A 62 47.05 1.62 -35.03
N ALA A 63 47.01 0.35 -35.41
CA ALA A 63 46.92 -0.76 -34.46
C ALA A 63 48.14 -0.83 -33.54
N SER A 64 49.35 -0.65 -34.09
CA SER A 64 50.59 -0.60 -33.31
C SER A 64 50.61 0.57 -32.34
N PHE A 65 50.16 1.76 -32.78
CA PHE A 65 50.07 2.94 -31.91
C PHE A 65 49.13 2.70 -30.73
N LEU A 66 47.91 2.22 -30.99
CA LEU A 66 46.92 1.91 -29.95
C LEU A 66 47.35 0.73 -29.05
N ALA A 67 48.09 -0.24 -29.57
CA ALA A 67 48.65 -1.33 -28.78
C ALA A 67 49.75 -0.84 -27.83
N SER A 68 50.51 0.17 -28.24
CA SER A 68 51.57 0.76 -27.42
C SER A 68 51.10 1.83 -26.44
N ASP A 69 49.87 2.35 -26.59
CA ASP A 69 49.29 3.39 -25.74
C ASP A 69 48.69 2.78 -24.45
N PRO A 70 49.34 2.95 -23.28
CA PRO A 70 48.86 2.37 -22.02
C PRO A 70 47.52 2.96 -21.58
N GLU A 71 47.25 4.21 -21.93
CA GLU A 71 46.00 4.88 -21.58
C GLU A 71 44.84 4.31 -22.40
N TYR A 72 45.04 4.10 -23.69
CA TYR A 72 44.05 3.41 -24.53
C TYR A 72 43.76 1.99 -24.04
N GLN A 73 44.79 1.24 -23.65
CA GLN A 73 44.60 -0.10 -23.09
C GLN A 73 43.82 -0.08 -21.78
N HIS A 74 44.12 0.88 -20.89
CA HIS A 74 43.38 1.09 -19.65
C HIS A 74 41.90 1.42 -19.93
N LEU A 75 41.64 2.41 -20.79
CA LEU A 75 40.28 2.80 -21.19
C LEU A 75 39.50 1.64 -21.81
N SER A 76 40.15 0.80 -22.63
CA SER A 76 39.51 -0.38 -23.22
C SER A 76 39.13 -1.43 -22.17
N GLN A 77 39.97 -1.64 -21.15
CA GLN A 77 39.64 -2.53 -20.04
C GLN A 77 38.51 -1.96 -19.17
N GLU A 78 38.55 -0.66 -18.87
CA GLU A 78 37.47 0.02 -18.14
C GLU A 78 36.14 -0.04 -18.87
N GLU A 79 36.14 0.19 -20.19
CA GLU A 79 34.93 0.08 -21.01
C GLU A 79 34.33 -1.33 -20.94
N ARG A 80 35.16 -2.38 -21.07
CA ARG A 80 34.70 -3.77 -20.95
C ARG A 80 34.11 -4.06 -19.58
N ARG A 81 34.77 -3.61 -18.50
CA ARG A 81 34.28 -3.78 -17.12
C ARG A 81 32.97 -3.03 -16.90
N ALA A 82 32.87 -1.80 -17.39
CA ALA A 82 31.66 -0.99 -17.28
C ALA A 82 30.49 -1.60 -18.07
N LYS A 83 30.72 -2.13 -19.26
CA LYS A 83 29.70 -2.84 -20.06
C LYS A 83 29.21 -4.11 -19.36
N ALA A 84 30.13 -4.92 -18.83
CA ALA A 84 29.77 -6.12 -18.07
C ALA A 84 28.94 -5.76 -16.82
N ARG A 85 29.40 -4.77 -16.04
CA ARG A 85 28.67 -4.31 -14.84
C ARG A 85 27.30 -3.75 -15.20
N LEU A 86 27.19 -3.01 -16.28
CA LEU A 86 25.91 -2.47 -16.73
C LEU A 86 24.94 -3.59 -17.10
N GLN A 87 25.40 -4.61 -17.81
CA GLN A 87 24.57 -5.76 -18.17
C GLN A 87 24.09 -6.53 -16.93
N GLU A 88 24.94 -6.71 -15.92
CA GLU A 88 24.56 -7.31 -14.64
C GLU A 88 23.46 -6.50 -13.95
N LEU A 89 23.63 -5.18 -13.88
CA LEU A 89 22.67 -4.28 -13.24
C LEU A 89 21.34 -4.24 -13.99
N GLU A 90 21.36 -4.20 -15.32
CA GLU A 90 20.14 -4.25 -16.14
C GLU A 90 19.38 -5.58 -15.96
N ALA A 91 20.11 -6.70 -15.89
CA ALA A 91 19.50 -7.99 -15.57
C ALA A 91 18.89 -8.01 -14.16
N ALA A 92 19.60 -7.48 -13.16
CA ALA A 92 19.09 -7.37 -11.80
C ALA A 92 17.83 -6.49 -11.71
N VAL A 93 17.81 -5.36 -12.42
CA VAL A 93 16.65 -4.47 -12.53
C VAL A 93 15.44 -5.21 -13.07
N GLU A 94 15.58 -5.99 -14.14
CA GLU A 94 14.46 -6.75 -14.71
C GLU A 94 13.93 -7.83 -13.76
N VAL A 95 14.83 -8.53 -13.06
CA VAL A 95 14.45 -9.50 -12.01
C VAL A 95 13.66 -8.82 -10.90
N VAL A 96 14.15 -7.70 -10.37
CA VAL A 96 13.46 -6.98 -9.28
C VAL A 96 12.13 -6.41 -9.76
N LYS A 97 12.04 -5.84 -10.98
CA LYS A 97 10.76 -5.40 -11.56
C LYS A 97 9.74 -6.53 -11.66
N ALA A 98 10.17 -7.71 -12.12
CA ALA A 98 9.31 -8.88 -12.20
C ALA A 98 8.81 -9.30 -10.80
N ARG A 99 9.70 -9.29 -9.80
CA ARG A 99 9.35 -9.57 -8.41
C ARG A 99 8.37 -8.54 -7.85
N VAL A 100 8.59 -7.24 -8.05
CA VAL A 100 7.67 -6.18 -7.62
C VAL A 100 6.27 -6.40 -8.21
N LYS A 101 6.19 -6.70 -9.51
CA LYS A 101 4.92 -6.98 -10.18
C LYS A 101 4.21 -8.19 -9.57
N LEU A 102 4.93 -9.31 -9.43
CA LEU A 102 4.39 -10.54 -8.84
C LEU A 102 3.90 -10.31 -7.40
N THR A 103 4.72 -9.67 -6.56
CA THR A 103 4.37 -9.36 -5.17
C THR A 103 3.11 -8.50 -5.09
N ARG A 104 2.97 -7.48 -5.96
CA ARG A 104 1.77 -6.65 -6.04
C ARG A 104 0.54 -7.45 -6.46
N GLU A 105 0.66 -8.32 -7.45
CA GLU A 105 -0.44 -9.19 -7.89
C GLU A 105 -0.86 -10.17 -6.78
N LEU A 106 0.09 -10.76 -6.06
CA LEU A 106 -0.18 -11.64 -4.92
C LEU A 106 -0.84 -10.90 -3.75
N LEU A 107 -0.41 -9.69 -3.43
CA LEU A 107 -1.06 -8.86 -2.41
C LEU A 107 -2.50 -8.50 -2.81
N HIS A 108 -2.74 -8.23 -4.09
CA HIS A 108 -4.09 -7.95 -4.59
C HIS A 108 -4.97 -9.19 -4.56
N LEU A 109 -4.43 -10.37 -4.89
CA LEU A 109 -5.14 -11.64 -4.75
C LEU A 109 -5.47 -11.96 -3.29
N ALA A 110 -4.53 -11.71 -2.38
CA ALA A 110 -4.75 -11.87 -0.94
C ALA A 110 -5.85 -10.93 -0.43
N ALA A 111 -5.85 -9.66 -0.85
CA ALA A 111 -6.90 -8.71 -0.51
C ALA A 111 -8.29 -9.19 -0.97
N LYS A 112 -8.40 -9.65 -2.22
CA LYS A 112 -9.64 -10.23 -2.75
C LYS A 112 -10.09 -11.49 -2.01
N ALA A 113 -9.16 -12.35 -1.62
CA ALA A 113 -9.47 -13.56 -0.85
C ALA A 113 -10.03 -13.22 0.55
N ILE A 114 -9.51 -12.16 1.18
CA ILE A 114 -10.03 -11.61 2.43
C ILE A 114 -11.44 -11.04 2.24
N GLU A 115 -11.65 -10.20 1.22
CA GLU A 115 -12.96 -9.60 0.93
C GLU A 115 -14.03 -10.66 0.60
N ALA A 116 -13.66 -11.71 -0.14
CA ALA A 116 -14.56 -12.80 -0.50
C ALA A 116 -14.70 -13.89 0.58
N ASN A 117 -13.91 -13.79 1.66
CA ASN A 117 -13.78 -14.79 2.71
C ASN A 117 -13.58 -16.23 2.21
N HIS A 118 -12.74 -16.38 1.19
CA HIS A 118 -12.50 -17.67 0.53
C HIS A 118 -11.54 -18.53 1.36
N LYS A 119 -12.07 -19.49 2.12
CA LYS A 119 -11.33 -20.31 3.10
C LYS A 119 -10.01 -20.88 2.58
N GLU A 120 -10.05 -21.56 1.44
CA GLU A 120 -8.86 -22.21 0.87
C GLU A 120 -7.77 -21.22 0.46
N ALA A 121 -8.15 -20.00 0.06
CA ALA A 121 -7.20 -18.97 -0.35
C ALA A 121 -6.59 -18.28 0.89
N LEU A 122 -7.40 -18.05 1.93
CA LEU A 122 -6.93 -17.52 3.21
C LEU A 122 -5.93 -18.47 3.89
N GLU A 123 -6.24 -19.77 3.90
CA GLU A 123 -5.34 -20.80 4.40
C GLU A 123 -4.02 -20.84 3.59
N ALA A 124 -4.08 -20.75 2.26
CA ALA A 124 -2.88 -20.68 1.41
C ALA A 124 -1.99 -19.46 1.70
N PHE A 125 -2.57 -18.31 2.08
CA PHE A 125 -1.81 -17.13 2.49
C PHE A 125 -1.32 -17.17 3.96
N GLY A 126 -1.72 -18.21 4.71
CA GLY A 126 -1.46 -18.35 6.14
C GLY A 126 -2.22 -17.31 6.97
N LEU A 127 -3.45 -17.00 6.57
CA LEU A 127 -4.38 -16.12 7.26
C LEU A 127 -5.47 -16.97 7.91
N GLU A 128 -5.88 -16.59 9.13
CA GLU A 128 -7.03 -17.21 9.76
C GLU A 128 -8.29 -16.85 8.98
N VAL A 129 -9.14 -17.84 8.77
CA VAL A 129 -10.49 -17.60 8.29
C VAL A 129 -11.21 -16.81 9.38
N THR A 130 -11.38 -15.51 9.18
CA THR A 130 -12.42 -14.78 9.90
C THR A 130 -13.75 -15.39 9.49
N GLU A 131 -14.55 -15.86 10.44
CA GLU A 131 -15.93 -16.24 10.11
C GLU A 131 -16.57 -15.04 9.41
N PRO A 132 -17.09 -15.21 8.19
CA PRO A 132 -17.78 -14.13 7.56
C PRO A 132 -19.00 -13.89 8.46
N ARG A 133 -19.19 -12.67 8.93
CA ARG A 133 -20.53 -12.22 9.30
C ARG A 133 -21.33 -12.27 8.00
N GLN A 134 -21.86 -13.44 7.69
CA GLN A 134 -22.80 -13.63 6.61
C GLN A 134 -24.04 -12.82 6.99
N GLU A 135 -24.22 -11.70 6.31
CA GLU A 135 -25.56 -11.21 6.04
C GLU A 135 -26.26 -12.24 5.14
N ALA A 136 -26.72 -13.31 5.78
CA ALA A 136 -27.61 -14.27 5.15
C ALA A 136 -28.98 -13.60 5.01
N LYS A 137 -29.28 -13.11 3.81
CA LYS A 137 -30.68 -12.96 3.38
C LYS A 137 -31.32 -14.35 3.34
N LYS A 138 -31.92 -14.77 4.45
CA LYS A 138 -33.06 -15.70 4.51
C LYS A 138 -33.74 -15.62 5.88
N ASN A 139 -34.88 -14.92 5.87
CA ASN A 139 -36.07 -15.08 6.70
C ASN A 139 -35.89 -15.67 8.11
N GLY A 140 -36.12 -14.82 9.12
CA GLY A 140 -36.87 -15.25 10.29
C GLY A 140 -36.21 -15.14 11.65
N VAL A 141 -35.38 -14.14 11.93
CA VAL A 141 -35.19 -13.64 13.31
C VAL A 141 -35.08 -12.11 13.25
N TRP A 142 -36.00 -11.40 13.90
CA TRP A 142 -35.94 -9.94 14.06
C TRP A 142 -34.74 -9.59 14.96
N GLU A 143 -33.57 -9.33 14.38
CA GLU A 143 -32.51 -8.63 15.10
C GLU A 143 -32.93 -7.17 15.28
N ALA A 144 -33.21 -6.81 16.52
CA ALA A 144 -33.57 -5.44 16.87
C ALA A 144 -32.32 -4.54 16.81
N ASP A 145 -32.35 -3.48 16.01
CA ASP A 145 -31.32 -2.42 16.00
C ASP A 145 -31.28 -1.71 17.35
N TRP A 146 -30.38 -2.15 18.22
CA TRP A 146 -30.11 -1.53 19.52
C TRP A 146 -29.01 -0.48 19.39
N THR A 147 -29.27 0.74 19.86
CA THR A 147 -28.25 1.78 20.04
C THR A 147 -28.16 2.18 21.51
N TRP A 148 -26.97 2.60 21.94
CA TRP A 148 -26.82 3.29 23.20
C TRP A 148 -26.99 4.79 23.00
N VAL A 149 -27.85 5.42 23.79
CA VAL A 149 -28.01 6.86 23.88
C VAL A 149 -27.44 7.30 25.22
N ARG A 150 -26.36 8.07 25.19
CA ARG A 150 -25.72 8.63 26.39
C ARG A 150 -25.97 10.13 26.42
N GLY A 151 -26.45 10.63 27.55
CA GLY A 151 -26.75 12.04 27.72
C GLY A 151 -27.50 12.31 29.01
N GLU A 152 -27.92 13.54 29.18
CA GLU A 152 -28.67 13.99 30.35
C GLU A 152 -30.16 13.94 30.07
N VAL A 153 -30.95 13.44 31.02
CA VAL A 153 -32.41 13.44 30.92
C VAL A 153 -32.94 14.85 31.17
N THR A 154 -33.31 15.55 30.11
CA THR A 154 -33.75 16.95 30.18
C THR A 154 -35.28 17.11 30.29
N GLY A 155 -36.05 16.05 30.01
CA GLY A 155 -37.50 16.08 30.20
C GLY A 155 -38.16 14.72 30.12
N VAL A 156 -39.26 14.55 30.87
CA VAL A 156 -40.11 13.36 30.85
C VAL A 156 -41.57 13.78 30.72
N GLU A 157 -42.20 13.44 29.60
CA GLU A 157 -43.59 13.79 29.27
C GLU A 157 -44.46 12.52 29.16
N ARG A 158 -45.77 12.65 29.36
CA ARG A 158 -46.70 11.52 29.17
C ARG A 158 -46.80 11.17 27.67
N GLY A 159 -46.59 9.89 27.34
CA GLY A 159 -46.74 9.37 25.99
C GLY A 159 -48.22 9.18 25.60
N LYS A 160 -48.45 8.90 24.31
CA LYS A 160 -49.81 8.71 23.75
C LYS A 160 -50.52 7.46 24.27
N LYS A 161 -49.78 6.45 24.75
CA LYS A 161 -50.33 5.22 25.33
C LYS A 161 -50.21 5.28 26.84
N GLU A 162 -51.22 4.76 27.53
CA GLU A 162 -51.21 4.65 28.99
C GLU A 162 -50.01 3.81 29.47
N GLY A 163 -49.28 4.30 30.47
CA GLY A 163 -48.06 3.67 30.97
C GLY A 163 -46.79 3.92 30.13
N VAL A 164 -46.86 4.69 29.04
CA VAL A 164 -45.67 5.07 28.24
C VAL A 164 -45.30 6.52 28.52
N VAL A 165 -44.01 6.81 28.70
CA VAL A 165 -43.47 8.18 28.79
C VAL A 165 -42.54 8.46 27.62
N LYS A 166 -42.48 9.73 27.23
CA LYS A 166 -41.53 10.28 26.27
C LYS A 166 -40.41 10.98 27.04
N VAL A 167 -39.19 10.50 26.88
CA VAL A 167 -37.99 11.02 27.55
C VAL A 167 -37.16 11.79 26.55
N ARG A 168 -36.78 13.02 26.87
CA ARG A 168 -35.80 13.80 26.08
C ARG A 168 -34.44 13.65 26.73
N ILE A 169 -33.45 13.29 25.90
CA ILE A 169 -32.07 13.11 26.32
C ILE A 169 -31.19 14.03 25.50
N THR A 170 -30.52 14.97 26.15
CA THR A 170 -29.56 15.85 25.50
C THR A 170 -28.19 15.21 25.55
N THR A 171 -27.64 14.92 24.37
CA THR A 171 -26.30 14.33 24.24
C THR A 171 -25.22 15.38 24.58
N PRO A 172 -23.97 14.96 24.91
CA PRO A 172 -22.86 15.90 25.16
C PRO A 172 -22.56 16.85 23.99
N GLU A 173 -22.95 16.46 22.77
CA GLU A 173 -22.80 17.25 21.54
C GLU A 173 -23.93 18.28 21.34
N GLY A 174 -24.87 18.39 22.28
CA GLY A 174 -26.01 19.33 22.22
C GLY A 174 -27.20 18.83 21.42
N ASN A 175 -27.14 17.62 20.84
CA ASN A 175 -28.26 17.03 20.11
C ASN A 175 -29.29 16.42 21.07
N GLU A 176 -30.57 16.74 20.87
CA GLU A 176 -31.68 16.13 21.61
C GLU A 176 -32.15 14.84 20.94
N ARG A 177 -32.36 13.78 21.74
CA ARG A 177 -32.96 12.52 21.29
C ARG A 177 -34.20 12.19 22.10
N GLU A 178 -35.24 11.74 21.40
CA GLU A 178 -36.49 11.31 22.01
C GLU A 178 -36.51 9.78 22.17
N VAL A 179 -36.72 9.33 23.40
CA VAL A 179 -36.78 7.91 23.76
C VAL A 179 -38.09 7.62 24.50
N TYR A 180 -38.84 6.64 24.04
CA TYR A 180 -40.06 6.18 24.69
C TYR A 180 -39.75 5.06 25.68
N ALA A 181 -40.32 5.12 26.88
CA ALA A 181 -40.16 4.09 27.91
C ALA A 181 -41.53 3.62 28.41
N ASN A 182 -41.69 2.32 28.67
CA ASN A 182 -42.91 1.75 29.22
C ASN A 182 -42.79 1.49 30.73
N ASN A 183 -43.93 1.50 31.43
CA ASN A 183 -44.16 1.05 32.81
C ASN A 183 -42.93 1.11 33.73
N SER A 184 -42.18 0.01 33.86
CA SER A 184 -41.05 -0.12 34.78
C SER A 184 -39.84 0.77 34.44
N LEU A 185 -39.61 1.05 33.16
CA LEU A 185 -38.58 2.00 32.72
C LEU A 185 -39.07 3.44 32.83
N ALA A 186 -40.37 3.67 32.64
CA ALA A 186 -40.97 4.99 32.74
C ALA A 186 -40.75 5.61 34.13
N ASP A 187 -40.94 4.82 35.19
CA ASP A 187 -40.74 5.31 36.56
C ASP A 187 -39.26 5.53 36.89
N LYS A 188 -38.35 4.71 36.33
CA LYS A 188 -36.90 4.93 36.44
C LYS A 188 -36.47 6.24 35.79
N PHE A 189 -37.02 6.60 34.63
CA PHE A 189 -36.69 7.87 33.97
C PHE A 189 -37.24 9.09 34.70
N LYS A 190 -38.42 8.99 35.32
CA LYS A 190 -38.93 10.07 36.18
C LYS A 190 -38.00 10.36 37.36
N ALA A 191 -37.39 9.32 37.94
CA ALA A 191 -36.45 9.47 39.05
C ALA A 191 -35.08 10.03 38.64
N LYS A 192 -34.69 9.88 37.36
CA LYS A 192 -33.38 10.29 36.81
C LYS A 192 -33.43 11.62 36.05
N LEU A 193 -34.44 12.46 36.26
CA LEU A 193 -34.56 13.77 35.62
C LEU A 193 -33.41 14.69 36.07
N GLY A 194 -32.66 15.24 35.11
CA GLY A 194 -31.44 16.03 35.36
C GLY A 194 -30.17 15.19 35.59
N GLU A 195 -30.24 13.87 35.48
CA GLU A 195 -29.08 12.99 35.62
C GLU A 195 -28.56 12.50 34.27
N LYS A 196 -27.26 12.16 34.23
CA LYS A 196 -26.61 11.53 33.07
C LYS A 196 -26.92 10.05 33.07
N VAL A 197 -27.43 9.55 31.95
CA VAL A 197 -27.87 8.16 31.79
C VAL A 197 -27.27 7.53 30.55
N ALA A 198 -27.13 6.20 30.59
CA ALA A 198 -26.87 5.39 29.40
C ALA A 198 -28.10 4.53 29.11
N VAL A 199 -28.76 4.79 27.98
CA VAL A 199 -29.99 4.11 27.60
C VAL A 199 -29.73 3.18 26.44
N LYS A 200 -29.99 1.88 26.62
CA LYS A 200 -30.08 0.93 25.52
C LYS A 200 -31.46 1.07 24.90
N ALA A 201 -31.53 1.56 23.66
CA ALA A 201 -32.78 1.83 22.99
C ALA A 201 -32.86 1.15 21.62
N LYS A 202 -34.04 0.65 21.25
CA LYS A 202 -34.34 0.11 19.93
C LYS A 202 -34.75 1.24 19.00
N LYS A 203 -34.18 1.33 17.80
CA LYS A 203 -34.69 2.24 16.78
C LYS A 203 -36.01 1.70 16.22
N LEU A 204 -37.04 2.55 16.19
CA LEU A 204 -38.34 2.26 15.58
C LEU A 204 -38.33 2.75 14.13
N ASP A 205 -39.15 2.12 13.28
CA ASP A 205 -39.31 2.50 11.86
C ASP A 205 -39.75 3.96 11.69
N SER A 206 -40.37 4.55 12.72
CA SER A 206 -40.78 5.96 12.75
C SER A 206 -39.63 6.94 13.00
N GLY A 207 -38.38 6.47 13.12
CA GLY A 207 -37.20 7.27 13.45
C GLY A 207 -37.00 7.57 14.94
N ASN A 208 -37.94 7.13 15.80
CA ASN A 208 -37.89 7.31 17.26
C ASN A 208 -37.20 6.12 17.95
N TYR A 209 -36.89 6.26 19.24
CA TYR A 209 -36.26 5.19 20.01
C TYR A 209 -37.19 4.64 21.11
N LEU A 210 -37.12 3.33 21.37
CA LEU A 210 -37.79 2.67 22.50
C LEU A 210 -36.74 2.19 23.51
N ALA A 211 -36.77 2.70 24.74
CA ALA A 211 -35.89 2.28 25.82
C ALA A 211 -36.15 0.82 26.20
N VAL A 212 -35.06 0.08 26.40
CA VAL A 212 -35.08 -1.32 26.84
C VAL A 212 -34.22 -1.55 28.08
N ALA A 213 -33.19 -0.73 28.31
CA ALA A 213 -32.53 -0.63 29.60
C ALA A 213 -32.03 0.79 29.85
N VAL A 214 -31.94 1.18 31.12
CA VAL A 214 -31.38 2.45 31.57
C VAL A 214 -30.40 2.18 32.72
N ASP A 215 -29.15 2.55 32.48
CA ASP A 215 -28.07 2.54 33.48
C ASP A 215 -27.89 3.93 34.09
#